data_AF-A0A2W6YKZ3-F1
#
_entry.id   AF-A0A2W6YKZ3-F1
#
_cell.length_a   1.000
_cell.length_b   1.000
_cell.length_c   1.000
_cell.angle_alpha   90.00
_cell.angle_beta   90.00
_cell.angle_gamma   90.00
#
_symmetry.space_group_name_H-M   'P 1'
#
loop_
_entity.id
_entity.type
_entity.pdbx_description
1 polymer ?
#
loop_
_entity_poly.entity_id
_entity_poly.type
_entity_poly.pdbx_seq_one_letter_code
_entity_poly.pdbx_strand_id
1 'polypeptide(L)'
;MSFNHLNPLRLLNKGILRTVNKLQSNIFTIPVLIVLLICTLQVLGLFQLLELRFLDRLFQLRTSEGLDSRIVMVTFDERDLTRVGRWPFPDNVVAKLITQVKAGNPRVIGLDVYRNLPVEPGFDELKKVFQDTPNLIVAEKFVNPSVLPPPYIDYKNQVGFVDTVVDQDGTVRRGLLSIEKPNGEIIYSFSIKIALNYLASKGITPQISSDKDHTVVLGKSSFTPLGSHQTGYGAIDNGGYQILLNYRCQTECFQEIAITNVLDGKYPQNLFENRIVLIGSTAESLRDFFFSPYGSIPGAYIHANLISQIINGAINNRPFLQTYPKWVEGIWVLIWASIGVTGISSFLRGGSFVKAQFFAGVLIFLVISIAGLILISYISFLFSFWLSIFPALAAFLLSSVIAIIQLGEKFRYASNIDELTQIANRRYFDRFLMKNFQTKQDLCVLICDVDHFKLYNDSYGHQDGDKCLQLVAQAINKSVRNGELAGRYGGEEFAVILPNTSYESALAVAERIVTNVRNLNIPHKSSMTSNVVTLSCGVACMESEDISSLDLLIKADRALYKAKDQGRNRAIGYEQ
;
A
#
# COMPACT_ATOMS: atom_id res chain seq x y z
N MET A 1 49.75 -17.39 -29.98
CA MET A 1 48.49 -16.71 -30.35
C MET A 1 47.46 -17.02 -29.27
N SER A 2 47.22 -16.08 -28.35
CA SER A 2 46.29 -16.25 -27.24
C SER A 2 45.01 -15.44 -27.53
N PHE A 3 43.90 -16.15 -27.70
CA PHE A 3 42.55 -15.59 -27.81
C PHE A 3 42.03 -15.24 -26.42
N ASN A 4 42.22 -13.99 -26.01
CA ASN A 4 41.53 -13.39 -24.86
C ASN A 4 40.69 -12.21 -25.38
N HIS A 5 39.52 -12.50 -25.93
CA HIS A 5 38.52 -11.46 -26.16
C HIS A 5 37.14 -11.88 -25.70
N LEU A 6 36.57 -10.99 -24.89
CA LEU A 6 35.14 -10.79 -24.62
C LEU A 6 34.49 -11.77 -23.65
N ASN A 7 34.55 -11.42 -22.35
CA ASN A 7 33.72 -12.01 -21.31
C ASN A 7 32.28 -11.43 -21.42
N PRO A 8 31.28 -12.19 -21.91
CA PRO A 8 29.94 -11.67 -22.25
C PRO A 8 29.15 -11.17 -21.03
N LEU A 9 29.45 -11.71 -19.85
CA LEU A 9 28.82 -11.36 -18.57
C LEU A 9 29.12 -9.91 -18.15
N ARG A 10 30.27 -9.33 -18.57
CA ARG A 10 30.64 -7.94 -18.27
C ARG A 10 29.87 -6.92 -19.11
N LEU A 11 29.47 -7.29 -20.33
CA LEU A 11 28.69 -6.45 -21.26
C LEU A 11 27.20 -6.47 -20.91
N LEU A 12 26.66 -7.64 -20.54
CA LEU A 12 25.29 -7.78 -20.01
C LEU A 12 25.09 -6.92 -18.76
N ASN A 13 26.04 -6.92 -17.83
CA ASN A 13 25.94 -6.15 -16.59
C ASN A 13 25.97 -4.63 -16.86
N LYS A 14 26.86 -4.14 -17.73
CA LYS A 14 26.91 -2.71 -18.13
C LYS A 14 25.67 -2.25 -18.92
N GLY A 15 25.11 -3.11 -19.76
CA GLY A 15 23.90 -2.84 -20.53
C GLY A 15 22.68 -2.73 -19.62
N ILE A 16 22.50 -3.69 -18.71
CA ILE A 16 21.42 -3.69 -17.71
C ILE A 16 21.55 -2.49 -16.77
N LEU A 17 22.75 -2.20 -16.24
CA LEU A 17 22.99 -1.01 -15.40
C LEU A 17 22.72 0.31 -16.14
N ARG A 18 23.07 0.43 -17.43
CA ARG A 18 22.73 1.61 -18.24
C ARG A 18 21.22 1.74 -18.47
N THR A 19 20.54 0.64 -18.76
CA THR A 19 19.08 0.63 -18.96
C THR A 19 18.35 0.95 -17.65
N VAL A 20 18.80 0.39 -16.52
CA VAL A 20 18.29 0.71 -15.17
C VAL A 20 18.53 2.18 -14.82
N ASN A 21 19.72 2.72 -15.07
CA ASN A 21 20.01 4.14 -14.82
C ASN A 21 19.20 5.08 -15.73
N LYS A 22 18.92 4.68 -16.97
CA LYS A 22 18.09 5.45 -17.93
C LYS A 22 16.59 5.35 -17.60
N LEU A 23 16.15 4.22 -17.05
CA LEU A 23 14.79 4.04 -16.49
C LEU A 23 14.62 4.77 -15.15
N GLN A 24 15.69 4.92 -14.36
CA GLN A 24 15.67 5.70 -13.12
C GLN A 24 15.63 7.21 -13.37
N SER A 25 16.12 7.72 -14.50
CA SER A 25 16.11 9.16 -14.78
C SER A 25 14.74 9.73 -15.19
N ASN A 26 13.79 8.88 -15.58
CA ASN A 26 12.45 9.29 -16.00
C ASN A 26 11.45 9.18 -14.85
N ILE A 27 10.91 10.33 -14.42
CA ILE A 27 9.85 10.45 -13.41
C ILE A 27 8.60 9.62 -13.76
N PHE A 28 8.38 9.31 -15.04
CA PHE A 28 7.21 8.59 -15.54
C PHE A 28 7.33 7.07 -15.54
N THR A 29 8.53 6.50 -15.51
CA THR A 29 8.74 5.03 -15.57
C THR A 29 8.60 4.37 -14.20
N ILE A 30 8.89 5.10 -13.13
CA ILE A 30 8.84 4.60 -11.74
C ILE A 30 7.41 4.23 -11.31
N PRO A 31 6.37 5.08 -11.50
CA PRO A 31 5.01 4.72 -11.14
C PRO A 31 4.52 3.44 -11.84
N VAL A 32 4.87 3.25 -13.12
CA VAL A 32 4.43 2.08 -13.90
C VAL A 32 5.03 0.79 -13.35
N LEU A 33 6.32 0.77 -13.03
CA LEU A 33 6.97 -0.40 -12.44
C LEU A 33 6.41 -0.74 -11.05
N ILE A 34 6.13 0.29 -10.25
CA ILE A 34 5.50 0.14 -8.93
C ILE A 34 4.09 -0.44 -9.08
N VAL A 35 3.28 0.06 -10.01
CA VAL A 35 1.94 -0.45 -10.26
C VAL A 35 1.96 -1.92 -10.63
N LEU A 36 2.88 -2.32 -11.53
CA LEU A 36 3.04 -3.74 -11.90
C LEU A 36 3.36 -4.59 -10.67
N LEU A 37 4.34 -4.18 -9.86
CA LEU A 37 4.72 -4.88 -8.63
C LEU A 37 3.53 -4.99 -7.66
N ILE A 38 2.88 -3.87 -7.35
CA ILE A 38 1.78 -3.81 -6.38
C ILE A 38 0.58 -4.63 -6.86
N CYS A 39 0.23 -4.57 -8.14
CA CYS A 39 -0.84 -5.38 -8.71
C CYS A 39 -0.52 -6.87 -8.65
N THR A 40 0.74 -7.28 -8.87
CA THR A 40 1.16 -8.69 -8.69
C THR A 40 1.01 -9.13 -7.24
N LEU A 41 1.47 -8.33 -6.27
CA LEU A 41 1.32 -8.63 -4.84
C LEU A 41 -0.16 -8.71 -4.42
N GLN A 42 -1.01 -7.88 -5.01
CA GLN A 42 -2.45 -7.88 -4.77
C GLN A 42 -3.13 -9.15 -5.31
N VAL A 43 -2.77 -9.61 -6.51
CA VAL A 43 -3.28 -10.87 -7.06
C VAL A 43 -2.89 -12.07 -6.18
N LEU A 44 -1.70 -12.02 -5.58
CA LEU A 44 -1.23 -13.01 -4.61
C LEU A 44 -1.92 -12.92 -3.24
N GLY A 45 -2.79 -11.91 -3.02
CA GLY A 45 -3.54 -11.74 -1.77
C GLY A 45 -2.75 -11.11 -0.63
N LEU A 46 -1.57 -10.52 -0.89
CA LEU A 46 -0.68 -10.01 0.17
C LEU A 46 -1.33 -8.92 1.04
N PHE A 47 -2.19 -8.08 0.45
CA PHE A 47 -2.88 -7.00 1.16
C PHE A 47 -4.26 -7.40 1.70
N GLN A 48 -4.79 -8.57 1.33
CA GLN A 48 -6.18 -8.95 1.58
C GLN A 48 -6.56 -8.87 3.07
N LEU A 49 -5.76 -9.43 3.97
CA LEU A 49 -6.06 -9.40 5.41
C LEU A 49 -6.13 -7.96 5.96
N LEU A 50 -5.24 -7.08 5.49
CA LEU A 50 -5.22 -5.69 5.92
C LEU A 50 -6.44 -4.93 5.36
N GLU A 51 -6.79 -5.17 4.09
CA GLU A 51 -7.98 -4.60 3.45
C GLU A 51 -9.27 -4.98 4.17
N LEU A 52 -9.44 -6.26 4.49
CA LEU A 52 -10.64 -6.75 5.18
C LEU A 52 -10.76 -6.15 6.60
N ARG A 53 -9.66 -6.05 7.33
CA ARG A 53 -9.65 -5.39 8.66
C ARG A 53 -9.95 -3.89 8.56
N PHE A 54 -9.47 -3.23 7.52
CA PHE A 54 -9.81 -1.84 7.29
C PHE A 54 -11.28 -1.67 6.94
N LEU A 55 -11.84 -2.55 6.10
CA LEU A 55 -13.27 -2.59 5.82
C LEU A 55 -14.10 -2.74 7.11
N ASP A 56 -13.68 -3.62 8.03
CA ASP A 56 -14.36 -3.75 9.33
C ASP A 56 -14.34 -2.44 10.11
N ARG A 57 -13.20 -1.74 10.08
CA ARG A 57 -13.08 -0.43 10.74
C ARG A 57 -14.02 0.61 10.12
N LEU A 58 -14.25 0.56 8.80
CA LEU A 58 -15.21 1.44 8.14
C LEU A 58 -16.64 1.17 8.62
N PHE A 59 -17.03 -0.09 8.81
CA PHE A 59 -18.32 -0.45 9.40
C PHE A 59 -18.48 0.08 10.83
N GLN A 60 -17.45 -0.04 11.67
CA GLN A 60 -17.45 0.46 13.05
C GLN A 60 -17.53 1.99 13.14
N LEU A 61 -16.98 2.71 12.15
CA LEU A 61 -17.03 4.17 12.07
C LEU A 61 -18.33 4.70 11.46
N ARG A 62 -19.13 3.84 10.82
CA ARG A 62 -20.41 4.23 10.22
C ARG A 62 -21.49 4.32 11.29
N THR A 63 -22.28 5.38 11.23
CA THR A 63 -23.47 5.53 12.08
C THR A 63 -24.50 4.44 11.78
N SER A 64 -25.19 3.95 12.81
CA SER A 64 -26.29 2.98 12.65
C SER A 64 -27.37 3.51 11.71
N GLU A 65 -27.92 2.64 10.86
CA GLU A 65 -29.04 3.01 9.97
C GLU A 65 -30.42 2.96 10.68
N GLY A 66 -30.45 2.71 11.99
CA GLY A 66 -31.68 2.61 12.78
C GLY A 66 -32.35 1.23 12.72
N LEU A 67 -33.54 1.12 13.33
CA LEU A 67 -34.29 -0.12 13.48
C LEU A 67 -34.97 -0.55 12.16
N ASP A 68 -34.83 -1.83 11.75
CA ASP A 68 -35.70 -2.41 10.71
C ASP A 68 -37.01 -2.92 11.32
N SER A 69 -38.05 -2.09 11.26
CA SER A 69 -39.36 -2.44 11.80
C SER A 69 -40.05 -3.59 11.08
N ARG A 70 -39.52 -4.13 9.97
CA ARG A 70 -40.11 -5.30 9.30
C ARG A 70 -39.68 -6.63 9.89
N ILE A 71 -38.60 -6.67 10.68
CA ILE A 71 -38.03 -7.90 11.23
C ILE A 71 -38.20 -7.89 12.75
N VAL A 72 -38.63 -9.01 13.30
CA VAL A 72 -38.65 -9.30 14.75
C VAL A 72 -37.74 -10.49 15.00
N MET A 73 -36.84 -10.37 15.96
CA MET A 73 -36.02 -11.45 16.46
C MET A 73 -36.74 -12.09 17.65
N VAL A 74 -37.06 -13.37 17.56
CA VAL A 74 -37.52 -14.20 18.68
C VAL A 74 -36.34 -15.06 19.12
N THR A 75 -35.65 -14.62 20.16
CA THR A 75 -34.35 -15.17 20.57
C THR A 75 -34.49 -16.08 21.78
N PHE A 76 -33.50 -16.93 22.01
CA PHE A 76 -33.40 -17.70 23.24
C PHE A 76 -31.95 -17.82 23.69
N ASP A 77 -31.72 -17.56 24.98
CA ASP A 77 -30.41 -17.63 25.62
C ASP A 77 -30.37 -18.71 26.72
N GLU A 78 -29.29 -18.74 27.51
CA GLU A 78 -29.08 -19.71 28.60
C GLU A 78 -30.20 -19.71 29.66
N ARG A 79 -30.85 -18.57 29.90
CA ARG A 79 -31.95 -18.44 30.85
C ARG A 79 -33.19 -19.14 30.31
N ASP A 80 -33.45 -18.99 29.01
CA ASP A 80 -34.55 -19.68 28.34
C ASP A 80 -34.30 -21.19 28.28
N LEU A 81 -33.05 -21.61 27.98
CA LEU A 81 -32.65 -23.03 27.99
C LEU A 81 -32.89 -23.67 29.35
N THR A 82 -32.48 -22.98 30.42
CA THR A 82 -32.66 -23.43 31.80
C THR A 82 -34.14 -23.46 32.20
N ARG A 83 -34.93 -22.48 31.77
CA ARG A 83 -36.37 -22.41 32.05
C ARG A 83 -37.15 -23.54 31.37
N VAL A 84 -36.77 -23.93 30.16
CA VAL A 84 -37.36 -25.09 29.47
C VAL A 84 -36.81 -26.41 30.02
N GLY A 85 -35.57 -26.39 30.52
CA GLY A 85 -34.93 -27.50 31.24
C GLY A 85 -34.21 -28.52 30.37
N ARG A 86 -34.21 -28.36 29.04
CA ARG A 86 -33.45 -29.22 28.10
C ARG A 86 -33.24 -28.58 26.73
N TRP A 87 -32.16 -29.01 26.06
CA TRP A 87 -31.86 -28.73 24.66
C TRP A 87 -31.53 -30.04 23.91
N PRO A 88 -32.00 -30.25 22.66
CA PRO A 88 -32.96 -29.43 21.93
C PRO A 88 -34.31 -29.28 22.64
N PHE A 89 -34.98 -28.15 22.42
CA PHE A 89 -36.33 -27.94 22.97
C PHE A 89 -37.29 -29.05 22.53
N PRO A 90 -38.16 -29.55 23.42
CA PRO A 90 -39.22 -30.48 23.06
C PRO A 90 -40.10 -29.97 21.92
N ASP A 91 -40.61 -30.89 21.11
CA ASP A 91 -41.40 -30.58 19.92
C ASP A 91 -42.69 -29.83 20.26
N ASN A 92 -43.34 -30.14 21.40
CA ASN A 92 -44.50 -29.38 21.88
C ASN A 92 -44.18 -27.92 22.22
N VAL A 93 -42.97 -27.61 22.72
CA VAL A 93 -42.54 -26.23 23.02
C VAL A 93 -42.38 -25.46 21.72
N VAL A 94 -41.78 -26.07 20.70
CA VAL A 94 -41.58 -25.46 19.39
C VAL A 94 -42.91 -25.30 18.66
N ALA A 95 -43.79 -26.29 18.74
CA ALA A 95 -45.14 -26.25 18.17
C ALA A 95 -45.96 -25.12 18.81
N LYS A 96 -45.92 -24.99 20.15
CA LYS A 96 -46.54 -23.88 20.88
C LYS A 96 -45.97 -22.53 20.46
N LEU A 97 -44.64 -22.41 20.34
CA LEU A 97 -43.99 -21.18 19.90
C LEU A 97 -44.48 -20.74 18.52
N ILE A 98 -44.40 -21.64 17.54
CA ILE A 98 -44.81 -21.31 16.16
C ILE A 98 -46.31 -21.00 16.11
N THR A 99 -47.14 -21.71 16.88
CA THR A 99 -48.57 -21.44 16.97
C THR A 99 -48.85 -20.03 17.54
N GLN A 100 -48.13 -19.62 18.58
CA GLN A 100 -48.24 -18.27 19.16
C GLN A 100 -47.80 -17.19 18.16
N VAL A 101 -46.65 -17.39 17.51
CA VAL A 101 -46.14 -16.47 16.48
C VAL A 101 -47.12 -16.38 15.31
N LYS A 102 -47.63 -17.52 14.83
CA LYS A 102 -48.60 -17.62 13.74
C LYS A 102 -49.91 -16.89 14.04
N ALA A 103 -50.38 -16.94 15.29
CA ALA A 103 -51.60 -16.23 15.70
C ALA A 103 -51.51 -14.71 15.50
N GLY A 104 -50.28 -14.15 15.51
CA GLY A 104 -50.01 -12.75 15.21
C GLY A 104 -49.98 -12.39 13.72
N ASN A 105 -50.37 -13.30 12.81
CA ASN A 105 -50.38 -13.10 11.35
C ASN A 105 -49.05 -12.55 10.76
N PRO A 106 -47.92 -13.22 11.00
CA PRO A 106 -46.64 -12.84 10.41
C PRO A 106 -46.65 -13.06 8.91
N ARG A 107 -45.83 -12.27 8.21
CA ARG A 107 -45.67 -12.44 6.77
C ARG A 107 -44.86 -13.70 6.46
N VAL A 108 -43.75 -13.88 7.17
CA VAL A 108 -42.87 -15.05 7.04
C VAL A 108 -42.31 -15.39 8.42
N ILE A 109 -42.19 -16.68 8.73
CA ILE A 109 -41.54 -17.17 9.95
C ILE A 109 -40.28 -17.92 9.51
N GLY A 110 -39.12 -17.50 10.00
CA GLY A 110 -37.87 -18.25 9.85
C GLY A 110 -37.55 -18.97 11.15
N LEU A 111 -37.34 -20.29 11.09
CA LEU A 111 -36.88 -21.11 12.20
C LEU A 111 -35.43 -21.54 11.97
N ASP A 112 -34.50 -20.82 12.58
CA ASP A 112 -33.06 -21.10 12.58
C ASP A 112 -32.70 -22.10 13.69
N VAL A 113 -33.36 -23.25 13.66
CA VAL A 113 -33.14 -24.35 14.60
C VAL A 113 -33.33 -25.67 13.86
N TYR A 114 -32.33 -26.55 13.92
CA TYR A 114 -32.42 -27.86 13.27
C TYR A 114 -33.49 -28.75 13.93
N ARG A 115 -34.32 -29.37 13.08
CA ARG A 115 -35.41 -30.28 13.46
C ARG A 115 -35.44 -31.53 12.60
N ASN A 116 -34.27 -32.15 12.42
CA ASN A 116 -34.10 -33.35 11.62
C ASN A 116 -34.62 -34.64 12.31
N LEU A 117 -34.63 -34.67 13.65
CA LEU A 117 -35.08 -35.81 14.46
C LEU A 117 -36.23 -35.39 15.40
N PRO A 118 -37.16 -36.31 15.73
CA PRO A 118 -38.18 -36.07 16.76
C PRO A 118 -37.56 -35.78 18.13
N VAL A 119 -38.14 -34.84 18.86
CA VAL A 119 -37.71 -34.44 20.21
C VAL A 119 -38.93 -34.46 21.14
N GLU A 120 -39.31 -35.65 21.60
CA GLU A 120 -40.51 -35.83 22.42
C GLU A 120 -40.48 -35.06 23.75
N PRO A 121 -41.64 -34.64 24.29
CA PRO A 121 -43.00 -34.88 23.76
C PRO A 121 -43.42 -33.89 22.66
N GLY A 122 -44.33 -34.32 21.77
CA GLY A 122 -45.11 -33.44 20.90
C GLY A 122 -44.79 -33.49 19.41
N PHE A 123 -44.16 -34.58 18.94
CA PHE A 123 -43.77 -34.72 17.54
C PHE A 123 -44.94 -34.54 16.56
N ASP A 124 -46.09 -35.18 16.82
CA ASP A 124 -47.27 -35.08 15.96
C ASP A 124 -47.85 -33.66 15.92
N GLU A 125 -47.79 -32.93 17.03
CA GLU A 125 -48.22 -31.54 17.11
C GLU A 125 -47.31 -30.65 16.25
N LEU A 126 -46.00 -30.80 16.38
CA LEU A 126 -45.03 -30.04 15.59
C LEU A 126 -45.15 -30.34 14.10
N LYS A 127 -45.28 -31.62 13.73
CA LYS A 127 -45.49 -32.05 12.36
C LYS A 127 -46.71 -31.37 11.74
N LYS A 128 -47.84 -31.36 12.47
CA LYS A 128 -49.05 -30.66 12.03
C LYS A 128 -48.82 -29.16 11.88
N VAL A 129 -48.16 -28.51 12.84
CA VAL A 129 -47.86 -27.08 12.78
C VAL A 129 -46.98 -26.74 11.57
N PHE A 130 -46.01 -27.59 11.22
CA PHE A 130 -45.15 -27.39 10.04
C PHE A 130 -45.94 -27.46 8.74
N GLN A 131 -46.86 -28.42 8.64
CA GLN A 131 -47.73 -28.61 7.47
C GLN A 131 -48.78 -27.51 7.34
N ASP A 132 -49.35 -27.04 8.46
CA ASP A 132 -50.40 -26.03 8.48
C ASP A 132 -49.87 -24.58 8.32
N THR A 133 -48.54 -24.39 8.24
CA THR A 133 -47.90 -23.07 8.25
C THR A 133 -47.02 -22.87 7.00
N PRO A 134 -47.62 -22.59 5.82
CA PRO A 134 -46.91 -22.55 4.54
C PRO A 134 -45.88 -21.42 4.42
N ASN A 135 -45.96 -20.39 5.27
CA ASN A 135 -44.99 -19.29 5.35
C ASN A 135 -43.88 -19.52 6.39
N LEU A 136 -43.77 -20.75 6.94
CA LEU A 136 -42.64 -21.18 7.76
C LEU A 136 -41.49 -21.64 6.87
N ILE A 137 -40.30 -21.08 7.10
CA ILE A 137 -39.04 -21.49 6.49
C ILE A 137 -38.16 -22.10 7.58
N VAL A 138 -37.65 -23.31 7.36
CA VAL A 138 -36.85 -24.09 8.30
C VAL A 138 -35.41 -24.20 7.79
N ALA A 139 -34.46 -24.09 8.73
CA ALA A 139 -33.04 -24.22 8.46
C ALA A 139 -32.62 -25.66 8.11
N GLU A 140 -31.77 -25.77 7.09
CA GLU A 140 -30.97 -26.96 6.76
C GLU A 140 -29.49 -26.60 6.83
N LYS A 141 -28.64 -27.54 7.25
CA LYS A 141 -27.18 -27.40 7.04
C LYS A 141 -26.78 -28.24 5.84
N PHE A 142 -26.36 -27.60 4.77
CA PHE A 142 -26.08 -28.26 3.50
C PHE A 142 -24.63 -28.76 3.41
N VAL A 143 -23.65 -27.98 3.88
CA VAL A 143 -22.23 -28.34 3.82
C VAL A 143 -21.84 -29.21 5.03
N ASN A 144 -20.93 -30.16 4.80
CA ASN A 144 -20.55 -31.16 5.79
C ASN A 144 -20.00 -30.57 7.11
N PRO A 145 -20.42 -31.09 8.28
CA PRO A 145 -21.46 -32.10 8.45
C PRO A 145 -22.85 -31.54 8.13
N SER A 146 -23.57 -32.22 7.22
CA SER A 146 -24.92 -31.82 6.80
C SER A 146 -25.97 -32.23 7.83
N VAL A 147 -26.98 -31.40 7.99
CA VAL A 147 -28.15 -31.65 8.83
C VAL A 147 -29.40 -31.45 7.98
N LEU A 148 -30.03 -32.56 7.60
CA LEU A 148 -31.21 -32.58 6.74
C LEU A 148 -32.40 -31.89 7.42
N PRO A 149 -33.33 -31.29 6.67
CA PRO A 149 -34.58 -30.79 7.21
C PRO A 149 -35.52 -31.94 7.60
N PRO A 150 -36.59 -31.67 8.37
CA PRO A 150 -37.62 -32.67 8.62
C PRO A 150 -38.26 -33.19 7.32
N PRO A 151 -38.45 -34.52 7.16
CA PRO A 151 -38.86 -35.12 5.89
C PRO A 151 -40.33 -34.87 5.51
N TYR A 152 -41.12 -34.29 6.40
CA TYR A 152 -42.56 -34.06 6.25
C TYR A 152 -42.92 -32.61 5.88
N ILE A 153 -41.91 -31.80 5.52
CA ILE A 153 -42.08 -30.41 5.09
C ILE A 153 -41.94 -30.26 3.57
N ASP A 154 -42.54 -29.23 2.97
CA ASP A 154 -42.30 -28.92 1.56
C ASP A 154 -40.89 -28.36 1.38
N TYR A 155 -39.95 -29.21 0.97
CA TYR A 155 -38.55 -28.82 0.76
C TYR A 155 -38.42 -27.59 -0.15
N LYS A 156 -39.14 -27.58 -1.28
CA LYS A 156 -39.01 -26.54 -2.30
C LYS A 156 -39.48 -25.17 -1.81
N ASN A 157 -40.49 -25.11 -0.95
CA ASN A 157 -41.07 -23.84 -0.50
C ASN A 157 -40.73 -23.45 0.94
N GLN A 158 -40.36 -24.42 1.80
CA GLN A 158 -40.19 -24.21 3.24
C GLN A 158 -38.79 -24.52 3.78
N VAL A 159 -37.82 -24.96 2.98
CA VAL A 159 -36.44 -25.24 3.47
C VAL A 159 -35.40 -24.31 2.85
N GLY A 160 -34.54 -23.70 3.66
CA GLY A 160 -33.38 -22.97 3.16
C GLY A 160 -32.12 -23.29 3.95
N PHE A 161 -30.97 -23.34 3.27
CA PHE A 161 -29.71 -23.66 3.94
C PHE A 161 -29.15 -22.47 4.74
N VAL A 162 -28.53 -22.73 5.88
CA VAL A 162 -27.96 -21.69 6.77
C VAL A 162 -26.43 -21.57 6.68
N ASP A 163 -25.81 -22.34 5.78
CA ASP A 163 -24.37 -22.30 5.55
C ASP A 163 -23.86 -20.87 5.31
N THR A 164 -22.84 -20.52 6.09
CA THR A 164 -22.24 -19.19 6.10
C THR A 164 -20.81 -19.26 5.56
N VAL A 165 -20.44 -18.30 4.72
CA VAL A 165 -19.11 -18.20 4.14
C VAL A 165 -18.24 -17.36 5.08
N VAL A 166 -17.21 -18.00 5.64
CA VAL A 166 -16.29 -17.39 6.60
C VAL A 166 -14.98 -17.05 5.89
N ASP A 167 -14.49 -15.81 6.07
CA ASP A 167 -13.18 -15.41 5.56
C ASP A 167 -12.05 -16.07 6.39
N GLN A 168 -10.81 -16.00 5.89
CA GLN A 168 -9.65 -16.66 6.52
C GLN A 168 -9.39 -16.24 7.97
N ASP A 169 -9.86 -15.05 8.36
CA ASP A 169 -9.75 -14.51 9.71
C ASP A 169 -10.96 -14.83 10.61
N GLY A 170 -11.86 -15.70 10.17
CA GLY A 170 -13.04 -16.12 10.95
C GLY A 170 -14.24 -15.18 10.84
N THR A 171 -14.13 -14.09 10.09
CA THR A 171 -15.18 -13.08 9.99
C THR A 171 -16.07 -13.30 8.78
N VAL A 172 -17.37 -13.11 8.96
CA VAL A 172 -18.38 -13.24 7.93
C VAL A 172 -18.58 -11.87 7.29
N ARG A 173 -18.16 -11.74 6.03
CA ARG A 173 -18.36 -10.53 5.20
C ARG A 173 -19.10 -10.80 3.91
N ARG A 174 -19.38 -12.08 3.64
CA ARG A 174 -20.00 -12.58 2.43
C ARG A 174 -21.26 -13.35 2.78
N GLY A 175 -22.35 -13.04 2.09
CA GLY A 175 -23.62 -13.74 2.18
C GLY A 175 -23.77 -14.71 1.02
N LEU A 176 -24.00 -15.99 1.33
CA LEU A 176 -24.30 -17.02 0.34
C LEU A 176 -25.82 -17.04 0.09
N LEU A 177 -26.22 -16.73 -1.14
CA LEU A 177 -27.63 -16.64 -1.53
C LEU A 177 -28.14 -17.95 -2.12
N SER A 178 -27.35 -18.62 -2.94
CA SER A 178 -27.75 -19.88 -3.54
C SER A 178 -26.58 -20.77 -3.87
N ILE A 179 -26.84 -22.06 -4.01
CA ILE A 179 -25.88 -23.06 -4.49
C ILE A 179 -26.53 -23.76 -5.68
N GLU A 180 -25.76 -23.97 -6.75
CA GLU A 180 -26.18 -24.80 -7.87
C GLU A 180 -25.65 -26.22 -7.66
N LYS A 181 -26.56 -27.19 -7.57
CA LYS A 181 -26.20 -28.61 -7.53
C LYS A 181 -25.66 -29.06 -8.89
N PRO A 182 -24.89 -30.16 -8.96
CA PRO A 182 -24.39 -30.71 -10.24
C PRO A 182 -25.47 -31.05 -11.28
N ASN A 183 -26.72 -31.23 -10.85
CA ASN A 183 -27.89 -31.46 -11.71
C ASN A 183 -28.53 -30.15 -12.24
N GLY A 184 -27.95 -28.98 -11.96
CA GLY A 184 -28.49 -27.66 -12.33
C GLY A 184 -29.59 -27.13 -11.41
N GLU A 185 -29.95 -27.86 -10.34
CA GLU A 185 -30.95 -27.41 -9.37
C GLU A 185 -30.37 -26.32 -8.46
N ILE A 186 -31.03 -25.17 -8.42
CA ILE A 186 -30.65 -24.07 -7.53
C ILE A 186 -31.30 -24.27 -6.17
N ILE A 187 -30.48 -24.37 -5.13
CA ILE A 187 -30.91 -24.35 -3.73
C ILE A 187 -30.74 -22.93 -3.21
N TYR A 188 -31.74 -22.43 -2.50
CA TYR A 188 -31.73 -21.10 -1.90
C TYR A 188 -31.32 -21.15 -0.43
N SER A 189 -30.55 -20.15 0.01
CA SER A 189 -30.25 -19.97 1.42
C SER A 189 -31.50 -19.58 2.21
N PHE A 190 -31.47 -19.84 3.51
CA PHE A 190 -32.49 -19.48 4.47
C PHE A 190 -32.87 -18.00 4.37
N SER A 191 -31.86 -17.12 4.31
CA SER A 191 -32.07 -15.67 4.22
C SER A 191 -32.73 -15.24 2.91
N ILE A 192 -32.26 -15.72 1.75
CA ILE A 192 -32.87 -15.30 0.47
C ILE A 192 -34.29 -15.85 0.36
N LYS A 193 -34.57 -17.05 0.87
CA LYS A 193 -35.90 -17.66 0.78
C LYS A 193 -36.93 -16.89 1.61
N ILE A 194 -36.55 -16.45 2.80
CA ILE A 194 -37.37 -15.57 3.64
C ILE A 194 -37.59 -14.21 2.96
N ALA A 195 -36.53 -13.60 2.43
CA ALA A 195 -36.63 -12.31 1.74
C ALA A 195 -37.53 -12.40 0.49
N LEU A 196 -37.38 -13.44 -0.34
CA LEU A 196 -38.20 -13.66 -1.53
C LEU A 196 -39.67 -13.91 -1.18
N ASN A 197 -39.96 -14.69 -0.13
CA ASN A 197 -41.34 -14.90 0.32
C ASN A 197 -41.99 -13.58 0.76
N TYR A 198 -41.26 -12.76 1.53
CA TYR A 198 -41.74 -11.42 1.93
C TYR A 198 -41.93 -10.47 0.74
N LEU A 199 -41.05 -10.51 -0.26
CA LEU A 199 -41.08 -9.63 -1.42
C LEU A 199 -42.13 -10.03 -2.46
N ALA A 200 -42.33 -11.33 -2.70
CA ALA A 200 -43.38 -11.84 -3.60
C ALA A 200 -44.77 -11.34 -3.17
N SER A 201 -44.94 -11.25 -1.85
CA SER A 201 -46.07 -10.69 -1.15
C SER A 201 -46.37 -9.21 -1.48
N LYS A 202 -45.38 -8.49 -2.00
CA LYS A 202 -45.45 -7.10 -2.48
C LYS A 202 -45.40 -7.02 -4.02
N GLY A 203 -45.56 -8.15 -4.71
CA GLY A 203 -45.48 -8.24 -6.17
C GLY A 203 -44.05 -8.16 -6.72
N ILE A 204 -43.02 -8.34 -5.88
CA ILE A 204 -41.61 -8.28 -6.29
C ILE A 204 -41.06 -9.70 -6.40
N THR A 205 -40.74 -10.12 -7.62
CA THR A 205 -40.11 -11.42 -7.92
C THR A 205 -38.75 -11.22 -8.59
N PRO A 206 -37.83 -12.18 -8.44
CA PRO A 206 -36.52 -12.10 -9.08
C PRO A 206 -36.66 -12.24 -10.59
N GLN A 207 -35.99 -11.36 -11.33
CA GLN A 207 -35.88 -11.39 -12.77
C GLN A 207 -34.42 -11.64 -13.13
N ILE A 208 -34.15 -12.66 -13.94
CA ILE A 208 -32.79 -12.93 -14.41
C ILE A 208 -32.50 -11.91 -15.51
N SER A 209 -31.43 -11.11 -15.36
CA SER A 209 -30.98 -10.25 -16.44
C SER A 209 -30.55 -11.11 -17.62
N SER A 210 -30.97 -10.75 -18.83
CA SER A 210 -30.65 -11.46 -20.07
C SER A 210 -29.16 -11.48 -20.44
N ASP A 211 -28.30 -10.84 -19.64
CA ASP A 211 -26.86 -10.73 -19.86
C ASP A 211 -26.06 -11.88 -19.22
N LYS A 212 -24.88 -12.16 -19.82
CA LYS A 212 -23.92 -13.22 -19.44
C LYS A 212 -23.31 -13.09 -18.04
N ASP A 213 -23.67 -12.06 -17.27
CA ASP A 213 -23.04 -11.71 -16.00
C ASP A 213 -23.75 -12.33 -14.77
N HIS A 214 -24.73 -13.22 -15.00
CA HIS A 214 -25.54 -13.87 -13.96
C HIS A 214 -26.23 -12.89 -12.99
N THR A 215 -26.37 -11.61 -13.37
CA THR A 215 -26.99 -10.57 -12.55
C THR A 215 -28.48 -10.86 -12.37
N VAL A 216 -28.92 -10.89 -11.11
CA VAL A 216 -30.33 -10.98 -10.75
C VAL A 216 -30.87 -9.59 -10.46
N VAL A 217 -32.03 -9.25 -10.99
CA VAL A 217 -32.77 -8.02 -10.66
C VAL A 217 -33.88 -8.37 -9.68
N LEU A 218 -33.95 -7.68 -8.55
CA LEU A 218 -35.02 -7.81 -7.55
C LEU A 218 -35.53 -6.41 -7.19
N GLY A 219 -36.76 -6.10 -7.60
CA GLY A 219 -37.37 -4.79 -7.38
C GLY A 219 -36.53 -3.69 -8.02
N LYS A 220 -36.06 -2.75 -7.19
CA LYS A 220 -35.23 -1.61 -7.62
C LYS A 220 -33.73 -1.91 -7.67
N SER A 221 -33.30 -3.12 -7.30
CA SER A 221 -31.88 -3.44 -7.12
C SER A 221 -31.40 -4.56 -8.04
N SER A 222 -30.13 -4.49 -8.42
CA SER A 222 -29.41 -5.53 -9.16
C SER A 222 -28.34 -6.18 -8.27
N PHE A 223 -28.28 -7.50 -8.31
CA PHE A 223 -27.34 -8.32 -7.58
C PHE A 223 -26.34 -8.85 -8.59
N THR A 224 -25.06 -8.54 -8.44
CA THR A 224 -24.00 -9.18 -9.23
C THR A 224 -23.21 -10.08 -8.30
N PRO A 225 -22.98 -11.35 -8.66
CA PRO A 225 -22.22 -12.26 -7.80
C PRO A 225 -20.77 -11.76 -7.63
N LEU A 226 -20.20 -12.01 -6.46
CA LEU A 226 -18.80 -11.70 -6.16
C LEU A 226 -17.89 -12.60 -7.02
N GLY A 227 -17.19 -11.99 -7.97
CA GLY A 227 -16.30 -12.71 -8.90
C GLY A 227 -14.84 -12.75 -8.44
N SER A 228 -14.08 -13.75 -8.90
CA SER A 228 -12.64 -13.92 -8.62
C SER A 228 -11.73 -12.78 -9.14
N HIS A 229 -12.25 -11.92 -10.01
CA HIS A 229 -11.55 -10.78 -10.60
C HIS A 229 -11.92 -9.44 -9.96
N GLN A 230 -12.71 -9.45 -8.89
CA GLN A 230 -13.07 -8.24 -8.15
C GLN A 230 -12.03 -7.91 -7.08
N THR A 231 -11.99 -6.63 -6.69
CA THR A 231 -11.05 -6.10 -5.70
C THR A 231 -11.38 -6.50 -4.26
N GLY A 232 -10.40 -6.27 -3.38
CA GLY A 232 -10.50 -6.62 -1.95
C GLY A 232 -10.16 -8.06 -1.62
N TYR A 233 -10.23 -8.97 -2.60
CA TYR A 233 -9.86 -10.37 -2.45
C TYR A 233 -8.85 -10.82 -3.53
N GLY A 234 -7.89 -11.67 -3.14
CA GLY A 234 -6.87 -12.26 -4.02
C GLY A 234 -7.47 -13.31 -4.95
N ALA A 235 -7.50 -14.57 -4.49
CA ALA A 235 -8.24 -15.66 -5.14
C ALA A 235 -9.38 -16.09 -4.20
N ILE A 236 -10.62 -16.06 -4.70
CA ILE A 236 -11.81 -16.43 -3.93
C ILE A 236 -12.29 -17.83 -4.36
N ASP A 237 -12.85 -18.57 -3.41
CA ASP A 237 -13.73 -19.71 -3.70
C ASP A 237 -15.08 -19.20 -4.24
N ASN A 238 -15.32 -19.42 -5.53
CA ASN A 238 -16.51 -18.99 -6.25
C ASN A 238 -17.72 -19.95 -6.06
N GLY A 239 -17.73 -20.79 -5.02
CA GLY A 239 -18.86 -21.68 -4.74
C GLY A 239 -20.16 -20.92 -4.50
N GLY A 240 -21.16 -21.13 -5.38
CA GLY A 240 -22.49 -20.55 -5.25
C GLY A 240 -22.57 -19.04 -5.50
N TYR A 241 -23.77 -18.49 -5.31
CA TYR A 241 -24.07 -17.08 -5.54
C TYR A 241 -23.78 -16.27 -4.28
N GLN A 242 -22.61 -15.64 -4.21
CA GLN A 242 -22.17 -14.86 -3.06
C GLN A 242 -22.27 -13.36 -3.32
N ILE A 243 -22.61 -12.58 -2.29
CA ILE A 243 -22.57 -11.11 -2.30
C ILE A 243 -21.87 -10.58 -1.05
N LEU A 244 -21.36 -9.34 -1.08
CA LEU A 244 -20.87 -8.68 0.12
C LEU A 244 -22.02 -8.31 1.07
N LEU A 245 -21.80 -8.56 2.36
CA LEU A 245 -22.68 -8.11 3.42
C LEU A 245 -22.41 -6.64 3.75
N ASN A 246 -23.44 -5.83 3.57
CA ASN A 246 -23.50 -4.45 4.02
C ASN A 246 -24.26 -4.42 5.35
N TYR A 247 -23.59 -4.83 6.43
CA TYR A 247 -24.17 -4.95 7.78
C TYR A 247 -24.79 -3.65 8.26
N ARG A 248 -26.05 -3.67 8.71
CA ARG A 248 -26.67 -2.49 9.29
C ARG A 248 -26.21 -2.24 10.73
N CYS A 249 -26.06 -3.31 11.50
CA CYS A 249 -25.66 -3.28 12.90
C CYS A 249 -25.17 -4.66 13.37
N GLN A 250 -24.79 -4.75 14.65
CA GLN A 250 -24.55 -6.01 15.34
C GLN A 250 -25.86 -6.67 15.77
N THR A 251 -26.61 -6.07 16.71
CA THR A 251 -27.90 -6.64 17.18
C THR A 251 -29.01 -5.60 17.38
N GLU A 252 -28.66 -4.34 17.62
CA GLU A 252 -29.57 -3.28 18.11
C GLU A 252 -30.55 -2.75 17.05
N CYS A 253 -30.36 -3.13 15.78
CA CYS A 253 -31.20 -2.71 14.66
C CYS A 253 -32.39 -3.63 14.39
N PHE A 254 -32.64 -4.60 15.26
CA PHE A 254 -33.83 -5.45 15.19
C PHE A 254 -34.58 -5.46 16.52
N GLN A 255 -35.91 -5.54 16.43
CA GLN A 255 -36.72 -5.64 17.63
C GLN A 255 -36.63 -7.06 18.16
N GLU A 256 -36.07 -7.23 19.35
CA GLU A 256 -35.87 -8.53 19.98
C GLU A 256 -36.95 -8.84 21.03
N ILE A 257 -37.36 -10.11 21.11
CA ILE A 257 -38.18 -10.65 22.18
C ILE A 257 -37.71 -12.07 22.55
N ALA A 258 -37.58 -12.34 23.86
CA ALA A 258 -37.24 -13.68 24.34
C ALA A 258 -38.36 -14.70 24.04
N ILE A 259 -37.97 -15.93 23.70
CA ILE A 259 -38.88 -17.05 23.43
C ILE A 259 -39.85 -17.27 24.59
N THR A 260 -39.40 -17.12 25.83
CA THR A 260 -40.21 -17.37 27.01
C THR A 260 -41.33 -16.34 27.18
N ASN A 261 -41.12 -15.10 26.75
CA ASN A 261 -42.19 -14.09 26.70
C ASN A 261 -43.23 -14.46 25.64
N VAL A 262 -42.82 -15.00 24.50
CA VAL A 262 -43.74 -15.48 23.46
C VAL A 262 -44.55 -16.69 23.95
N LEU A 263 -43.88 -17.65 24.60
CA LEU A 263 -44.53 -18.84 25.17
C LEU A 263 -45.52 -18.52 26.30
N ASP A 264 -45.27 -17.44 27.04
CA ASP A 264 -46.14 -16.92 28.11
C ASP A 264 -47.24 -15.98 27.60
N GLY A 265 -47.25 -15.60 26.32
CA GLY A 265 -48.18 -14.61 25.78
C GLY A 265 -47.92 -13.16 26.23
N LYS A 266 -46.71 -12.86 26.72
CA LYS A 266 -46.29 -11.55 27.25
C LYS A 266 -45.65 -10.68 26.17
N TYR A 267 -46.44 -10.26 25.19
CA TYR A 267 -45.97 -9.39 24.11
C TYR A 267 -47.11 -8.53 23.52
N PRO A 268 -46.80 -7.41 22.86
CA PRO A 268 -47.80 -6.61 22.16
C PRO A 268 -48.50 -7.42 21.06
N GLN A 269 -49.84 -7.37 20.99
CA GLN A 269 -50.62 -8.19 20.05
C GLN A 269 -50.27 -7.97 18.57
N ASN A 270 -49.84 -6.75 18.22
CA ASN A 270 -49.42 -6.39 16.86
C ASN A 270 -47.93 -6.65 16.57
N LEU A 271 -47.18 -7.28 17.50
CA LEU A 271 -45.73 -7.42 17.39
C LEU A 271 -45.31 -8.13 16.10
N PHE A 272 -46.04 -9.18 15.70
CA PHE A 272 -45.70 -10.04 14.56
C PHE A 272 -46.47 -9.68 13.28
N GLU A 273 -47.46 -8.80 13.37
CA GLU A 273 -48.40 -8.53 12.29
C GLU A 273 -47.70 -8.02 11.02
N ASN A 274 -47.87 -8.73 9.90
CA ASN A 274 -47.27 -8.39 8.60
C ASN A 274 -45.73 -8.25 8.60
N ARG A 275 -45.06 -8.83 9.60
CA ARG A 275 -43.60 -8.78 9.76
C ARG A 275 -42.94 -10.13 9.49
N ILE A 276 -41.63 -10.09 9.30
CA ILE A 276 -40.77 -11.26 9.29
C ILE A 276 -40.42 -11.57 10.73
N VAL A 277 -40.63 -12.81 11.15
CA VAL A 277 -40.26 -13.28 12.48
C VAL A 277 -39.14 -14.29 12.35
N LEU A 278 -37.96 -13.98 12.90
CA LEU A 278 -36.81 -14.86 12.89
C LEU A 278 -36.62 -15.45 14.28
N ILE A 279 -36.74 -16.76 14.38
CA ILE A 279 -36.55 -17.52 15.61
C ILE A 279 -35.15 -18.12 15.56
N GLY A 280 -34.29 -17.78 16.52
CA GLY A 280 -32.89 -18.24 16.51
C GLY A 280 -32.23 -18.14 17.88
N SER A 281 -31.07 -18.79 18.03
CA SER A 281 -30.37 -18.81 19.31
C SER A 281 -29.48 -17.60 19.52
N THR A 282 -29.37 -17.18 20.78
CA THR A 282 -28.34 -16.27 21.30
C THR A 282 -27.59 -16.91 22.48
N ALA A 283 -27.73 -18.23 22.67
CA ALA A 283 -27.12 -18.99 23.76
C ALA A 283 -25.68 -19.39 23.41
N GLU A 284 -24.70 -18.96 24.22
CA GLU A 284 -23.27 -19.23 23.99
C GLU A 284 -22.94 -20.73 24.00
N SER A 285 -23.66 -21.52 24.81
CA SER A 285 -23.47 -22.98 24.90
C SER A 285 -23.74 -23.72 23.59
N LEU A 286 -24.57 -23.16 22.71
CA LEU A 286 -24.92 -23.76 21.43
C LEU A 286 -23.89 -23.51 20.33
N ARG A 287 -22.90 -22.63 20.58
CA ARG A 287 -21.77 -22.33 19.68
C ARG A 287 -22.17 -21.91 18.27
N ASP A 288 -23.32 -21.27 18.11
CA ASP A 288 -23.77 -20.68 16.85
C ASP A 288 -23.38 -19.19 16.76
N PHE A 289 -22.09 -18.92 16.94
CA PHE A 289 -21.51 -17.57 16.94
C PHE A 289 -20.42 -17.48 15.88
N PHE A 290 -20.40 -16.32 15.21
CA PHE A 290 -19.44 -15.99 14.17
C PHE A 290 -18.83 -14.62 14.47
N PHE A 291 -17.72 -14.28 13.81
CA PHE A 291 -17.24 -12.90 13.81
C PHE A 291 -17.91 -12.09 12.70
N SER A 292 -18.22 -10.85 12.99
CA SER A 292 -18.68 -9.82 12.04
C SER A 292 -17.74 -8.61 12.11
N PRO A 293 -17.90 -7.61 11.23
CA PRO A 293 -17.20 -6.33 11.35
C PRO A 293 -17.31 -5.65 12.73
N TYR A 294 -18.38 -5.94 13.49
CA TYR A 294 -18.63 -5.40 14.83
C TYR A 294 -18.13 -6.30 15.97
N GLY A 295 -17.58 -7.47 15.67
CA GLY A 295 -17.18 -8.50 16.65
C GLY A 295 -18.10 -9.72 16.62
N SER A 296 -18.14 -10.46 17.74
CA SER A 296 -18.93 -11.70 17.86
C SER A 296 -20.42 -11.45 17.65
N ILE A 297 -21.08 -12.26 16.83
CA ILE A 297 -22.50 -12.14 16.48
C ILE A 297 -23.14 -13.54 16.41
N PRO A 298 -24.38 -13.72 16.91
CA PRO A 298 -25.12 -14.98 16.70
C PRO A 298 -25.47 -15.18 15.22
N GLY A 299 -25.51 -16.43 14.75
CA GLY A 299 -25.83 -16.80 13.36
C GLY A 299 -27.16 -16.19 12.87
N ALA A 300 -28.20 -16.26 13.71
CA ALA A 300 -29.51 -15.69 13.44
C ALA A 300 -29.46 -14.17 13.09
N TYR A 301 -28.54 -13.41 13.69
CA TYR A 301 -28.37 -11.98 13.42
C TYR A 301 -27.62 -11.69 12.11
N ILE A 302 -26.79 -12.62 11.62
CA ILE A 302 -26.23 -12.56 10.26
C ILE A 302 -27.36 -12.72 9.25
N HIS A 303 -28.24 -13.71 9.45
CA HIS A 303 -29.41 -13.91 8.60
C HIS A 303 -30.35 -12.69 8.61
N ALA A 304 -30.59 -12.09 9.78
CA ALA A 304 -31.39 -10.87 9.89
C ALA A 304 -30.80 -9.69 9.11
N ASN A 305 -29.48 -9.47 9.22
CA ASN A 305 -28.78 -8.44 8.45
C ASN A 305 -28.87 -8.70 6.94
N LEU A 306 -28.69 -9.94 6.49
CA LEU A 306 -28.77 -10.29 5.07
C LEU A 306 -30.19 -10.14 4.51
N ILE A 307 -31.22 -10.59 5.24
CA ILE A 307 -32.64 -10.40 4.88
C ILE A 307 -32.96 -8.91 4.78
N SER A 308 -32.58 -8.13 5.80
CA SER A 308 -32.76 -6.68 5.83
C SER A 308 -32.11 -6.02 4.62
N GLN A 309 -30.86 -6.38 4.30
CA GLN A 309 -30.15 -5.86 3.14
C GLN A 309 -30.89 -6.13 1.83
N ILE A 310 -31.35 -7.37 1.60
CA ILE A 310 -32.05 -7.75 0.36
C ILE A 310 -33.36 -6.97 0.22
N ILE A 311 -34.17 -6.91 1.28
CA ILE A 311 -35.48 -6.25 1.25
C ILE A 311 -35.33 -4.74 1.05
N ASN A 312 -34.38 -4.11 1.75
CA ASN A 312 -34.10 -2.68 1.59
C ASN A 312 -33.55 -2.37 0.19
N GLY A 313 -32.72 -3.24 -0.38
CA GLY A 313 -32.28 -3.11 -1.77
C GLY A 313 -33.48 -3.12 -2.72
N ALA A 314 -34.34 -4.13 -2.60
CA ALA A 314 -35.47 -4.34 -3.50
C ALA A 314 -36.55 -3.24 -3.42
N ILE A 315 -36.88 -2.76 -2.21
CA ILE A 315 -37.99 -1.82 -1.98
C ILE A 315 -37.50 -0.36 -1.95
N ASN A 316 -36.43 -0.11 -1.19
CA ASN A 316 -35.96 1.23 -0.83
C ASN A 316 -34.76 1.68 -1.68
N ASN A 317 -34.27 0.84 -2.61
CA ASN A 317 -33.06 1.08 -3.38
C ASN A 317 -31.82 1.32 -2.48
N ARG A 318 -31.75 0.60 -1.35
CA ARG A 318 -30.54 0.64 -0.50
C ARG A 318 -29.37 0.03 -1.29
N PRO A 319 -28.27 0.78 -1.49
CA PRO A 319 -27.14 0.29 -2.25
C PRO A 319 -26.46 -0.89 -1.55
N PHE A 320 -26.04 -1.85 -2.37
CA PHE A 320 -25.18 -2.95 -1.95
C PHE A 320 -23.73 -2.49 -1.92
N LEU A 321 -22.91 -3.10 -1.07
CA LEU A 321 -21.48 -2.83 -1.08
C LEU A 321 -20.88 -3.34 -2.39
N GLN A 322 -20.36 -2.43 -3.20
CA GLN A 322 -19.82 -2.69 -4.53
C GLN A 322 -18.31 -2.79 -4.47
N THR A 323 -17.79 -3.75 -5.23
CA THR A 323 -16.38 -3.88 -5.60
C THR A 323 -16.20 -3.41 -7.04
N TYR A 324 -14.97 -3.43 -7.53
CA TYR A 324 -14.65 -3.09 -8.91
C TYR A 324 -13.67 -4.08 -9.51
N PRO A 325 -13.51 -4.12 -10.85
CA PRO A 325 -12.51 -4.96 -11.49
C PRO A 325 -11.08 -4.57 -11.11
N LYS A 326 -10.19 -5.56 -11.00
CA LYS A 326 -8.76 -5.34 -10.67
C LYS A 326 -8.02 -4.34 -11.59
N TRP A 327 -8.46 -4.13 -12.84
CA TRP A 327 -7.85 -3.12 -13.71
C TRP A 327 -8.16 -1.68 -13.27
N VAL A 328 -9.35 -1.44 -12.69
CA VAL A 328 -9.71 -0.13 -12.10
C VAL A 328 -8.85 0.12 -10.86
N GLU A 329 -8.54 -0.93 -10.10
CA GLU A 329 -7.57 -0.86 -8.99
C GLU A 329 -6.18 -0.44 -9.47
N GLY A 330 -5.71 -1.02 -10.59
CA GLY A 330 -4.42 -0.65 -11.17
C GLY A 330 -4.35 0.85 -11.51
N ILE A 331 -5.43 1.44 -12.02
CA ILE A 331 -5.53 2.89 -12.25
C ILE A 331 -5.47 3.67 -10.93
N TRP A 332 -6.22 3.23 -9.91
CA TRP A 332 -6.20 3.84 -8.58
C TRP A 332 -4.80 3.83 -7.95
N VAL A 333 -4.10 2.69 -8.02
CA VAL A 333 -2.71 2.52 -7.58
C VAL A 333 -1.77 3.43 -8.37
N LEU A 334 -1.97 3.56 -9.68
CA LEU A 334 -1.16 4.44 -10.54
C LEU A 334 -1.33 5.92 -10.18
N ILE A 335 -2.55 6.36 -9.86
CA ILE A 335 -2.82 7.73 -9.42
C ILE A 335 -2.01 8.03 -8.15
N TRP A 336 -2.08 7.17 -7.14
CA TRP A 336 -1.38 7.36 -5.88
C TRP A 336 0.14 7.22 -5.99
N ALA A 337 0.63 6.30 -6.83
CA ALA A 337 2.06 6.24 -7.18
C ALA A 337 2.53 7.53 -7.85
N SER A 338 1.72 8.08 -8.76
CA SER A 338 2.04 9.33 -9.46
C SER A 338 2.08 10.52 -8.49
N ILE A 339 1.08 10.64 -7.61
CA ILE A 339 1.04 11.66 -6.55
C ILE A 339 2.31 11.63 -5.71
N GLY A 340 2.76 10.44 -5.29
CA GLY A 340 4.00 10.27 -4.52
C GLY A 340 5.23 10.81 -5.26
N VAL A 341 5.44 10.39 -6.52
CA VAL A 341 6.60 10.87 -7.30
C VAL A 341 6.50 12.37 -7.59
N THR A 342 5.36 12.86 -8.07
CA THR A 342 5.22 14.28 -8.47
C THR A 342 5.24 15.22 -7.27
N GLY A 343 4.65 14.81 -6.14
CA GLY A 343 4.64 15.59 -4.91
C GLY A 343 6.06 15.81 -4.38
N ILE A 344 6.82 14.73 -4.20
CA ILE A 344 8.22 14.82 -3.77
C ILE A 344 9.08 15.59 -4.78
N SER A 345 8.89 15.34 -6.08
CA SER A 345 9.66 16.02 -7.13
C SER A 345 9.33 17.51 -7.24
N SER A 346 8.18 17.97 -6.74
CA SER A 346 7.81 19.39 -6.79
C SER A 346 8.60 20.24 -5.79
N PHE A 347 9.04 19.66 -4.67
CA PHE A 347 9.91 20.33 -3.70
C PHE A 347 11.30 20.70 -4.28
N LEU A 348 11.72 20.09 -5.39
CA LEU A 348 12.92 20.52 -6.15
C LEU A 348 12.74 21.84 -6.89
N ARG A 349 11.53 22.12 -7.37
CA ARG A 349 11.28 23.27 -8.25
C ARG A 349 11.13 24.58 -7.47
N GLY A 350 10.86 24.50 -6.17
CA GLY A 350 10.57 25.65 -5.30
C GLY A 350 11.78 26.48 -4.84
N GLY A 351 13.00 26.23 -5.33
CA GLY A 351 14.18 26.99 -4.94
C GLY A 351 14.72 26.65 -3.54
N SER A 352 15.73 27.39 -3.09
CA SER A 352 16.64 27.08 -1.97
C SER A 352 15.95 26.96 -0.60
N PHE A 353 15.27 25.84 -0.36
CA PHE A 353 14.76 25.51 0.97
C PHE A 353 15.91 25.21 1.93
N VAL A 354 15.84 25.79 3.13
CA VAL A 354 16.67 25.34 4.25
C VAL A 354 16.31 23.87 4.52
N LYS A 355 17.30 23.01 4.77
CA LYS A 355 17.10 21.54 4.94
C LYS A 355 15.92 21.20 5.86
N ALA A 356 15.75 21.94 6.96
CA ALA A 356 14.65 21.76 7.90
C ALA A 356 13.25 22.00 7.28
N GLN A 357 13.10 23.05 6.46
CA GLN A 357 11.84 23.36 5.78
C GLN A 357 11.47 22.31 4.73
N PHE A 358 12.48 21.76 4.05
CA PHE A 358 12.29 20.65 3.12
C PHE A 358 11.73 19.40 3.82
N PHE A 359 12.36 18.96 4.91
CA PHE A 359 11.89 17.78 5.64
C PHE A 359 10.50 17.98 6.24
N ALA A 360 10.23 19.15 6.82
CA ALA A 360 8.90 19.48 7.33
C ALA A 360 7.84 19.47 6.22
N GLY A 361 8.15 20.06 5.06
CA GLY A 361 7.26 20.07 3.90
C GLY A 361 6.94 18.68 3.37
N VAL A 362 7.95 17.81 3.24
CA VAL A 362 7.76 16.41 2.83
C VAL A 362 6.90 15.65 3.86
N LEU A 363 7.17 15.81 5.16
CA LEU A 363 6.39 15.15 6.19
C LEU A 363 4.92 15.58 6.16
N ILE A 364 4.66 16.89 6.06
CA ILE A 364 3.31 17.45 5.94
C ILE A 364 2.61 16.90 4.70
N PHE A 365 3.29 16.86 3.55
CA PHE A 365 2.74 16.30 2.32
C PHE A 365 2.35 14.83 2.47
N LEU A 366 3.21 14.00 3.09
CA LEU A 366 2.92 12.59 3.32
C LEU A 366 1.70 12.42 4.24
N VAL A 367 1.65 13.17 5.34
CA VAL A 367 0.52 13.09 6.31
C VAL A 367 -0.79 13.51 5.67
N ILE A 368 -0.82 14.64 4.95
CA ILE A 368 -2.03 15.12 4.27
C ILE A 368 -2.49 14.13 3.21
N SER A 369 -1.55 13.55 2.45
CA SER A 369 -1.86 12.57 1.40
C SER A 369 -2.46 11.29 1.98
N ILE A 370 -1.89 10.75 3.07
CA ILE A 370 -2.41 9.56 3.74
C ILE A 370 -3.79 9.84 4.36
N ALA A 371 -3.97 10.99 5.02
CA ALA A 371 -5.25 11.40 5.57
C ALA A 371 -6.31 11.56 4.45
N GLY A 372 -5.93 12.15 3.32
CA GLY A 372 -6.77 12.26 2.12
C GLY A 372 -7.17 10.90 1.56
N LEU A 373 -6.24 9.95 1.47
CA LEU A 373 -6.52 8.58 1.02
C LEU A 373 -7.55 7.90 1.95
N ILE A 374 -7.34 7.95 3.26
CA ILE A 374 -8.28 7.38 4.25
C ILE A 374 -9.66 8.04 4.12
N LEU A 375 -9.71 9.36 3.98
CA LEU A 375 -10.95 10.11 3.85
C LEU A 375 -11.71 9.74 2.56
N ILE A 376 -11.02 9.65 1.42
CA ILE A 376 -11.63 9.26 0.14
C ILE A 376 -12.18 7.82 0.22
N SER A 377 -11.44 6.89 0.83
CA SER A 377 -11.91 5.53 1.05
C SER A 377 -13.15 5.49 1.96
N TYR A 378 -13.17 6.26 3.05
CA TYR A 378 -14.32 6.33 3.95
C TYR A 378 -15.56 6.94 3.28
N ILE A 379 -15.40 8.07 2.58
CA ILE A 379 -16.51 8.70 1.85
C ILE A 379 -17.05 7.74 0.78
N SER A 380 -16.18 7.08 0.02
CA SER A 380 -16.61 6.11 -1.00
C SER A 380 -17.40 4.94 -0.39
N PHE A 381 -16.96 4.45 0.77
CA PHE A 381 -17.66 3.41 1.52
C PHE A 381 -19.06 3.85 1.99
N LEU A 382 -19.26 5.12 2.37
CA LEU A 382 -20.59 5.65 2.69
C LEU A 382 -21.52 5.64 1.46
N PHE A 383 -20.96 5.80 0.25
CA PHE A 383 -21.66 5.59 -1.01
C PHE A 383 -21.72 4.12 -1.45
N SER A 384 -21.37 3.19 -0.57
CA SER A 384 -21.33 1.74 -0.81
C SER A 384 -20.33 1.30 -1.89
N PHE A 385 -19.26 2.06 -2.11
CA PHE A 385 -18.12 1.66 -2.93
C PHE A 385 -16.91 1.36 -2.05
N TRP A 386 -16.46 0.10 -2.03
CA TRP A 386 -15.31 -0.30 -1.23
C TRP A 386 -13.99 -0.10 -2.00
N LEU A 387 -13.33 1.05 -1.78
CA LEU A 387 -12.00 1.36 -2.32
C LEU A 387 -10.88 0.74 -1.48
N SER A 388 -10.04 -0.09 -2.10
CA SER A 388 -8.86 -0.69 -1.48
C SER A 388 -7.80 0.37 -1.17
N ILE A 389 -7.31 0.37 0.07
CA ILE A 389 -6.44 1.41 0.60
C ILE A 389 -4.95 1.01 0.61
N PHE A 390 -4.63 -0.23 0.94
CA PHE A 390 -3.25 -0.71 1.15
C PHE A 390 -2.43 -0.80 -0.13
N PRO A 391 -2.95 -1.29 -1.28
CA PRO A 391 -2.23 -1.20 -2.55
C PRO A 391 -1.89 0.25 -2.92
N ALA A 392 -2.85 1.17 -2.76
CA ALA A 392 -2.65 2.59 -3.05
C ALA A 392 -1.64 3.23 -2.09
N LEU A 393 -1.76 2.95 -0.79
CA LEU A 393 -0.85 3.43 0.25
C LEU A 393 0.58 2.91 0.03
N ALA A 394 0.73 1.62 -0.25
CA ALA A 394 2.03 1.01 -0.52
C ALA A 394 2.68 1.62 -1.77
N ALA A 395 1.91 1.84 -2.84
CA ALA A 395 2.40 2.48 -4.05
C ALA A 395 2.79 3.94 -3.81
N PHE A 396 2.00 4.70 -3.06
CA PHE A 396 2.30 6.07 -2.67
C PHE A 396 3.58 6.15 -1.83
N LEU A 397 3.72 5.31 -0.80
CA LEU A 397 4.89 5.32 0.06
C LEU A 397 6.16 4.87 -0.69
N LEU A 398 6.08 3.77 -1.45
CA LEU A 398 7.22 3.26 -2.21
C LEU A 398 7.69 4.26 -3.27
N SER A 399 6.76 4.88 -4.00
CA SER A 399 7.07 5.91 -4.99
C SER A 399 7.68 7.15 -4.35
N SER A 400 7.16 7.58 -3.20
CA SER A 400 7.70 8.70 -2.44
C SER A 400 9.11 8.43 -1.94
N VAL A 401 9.38 7.24 -1.38
CA VAL A 401 10.72 6.84 -0.93
C VAL A 401 11.72 6.83 -2.09
N ILE A 402 11.36 6.24 -3.22
CA ILE A 402 12.23 6.23 -4.41
C ILE A 402 12.52 7.65 -4.88
N ALA A 403 11.51 8.53 -4.93
CA ALA A 403 11.69 9.93 -5.30
C ALA A 403 12.61 10.69 -4.33
N ILE A 404 12.49 10.44 -3.01
CA ILE A 404 13.38 11.03 -1.99
C ILE A 404 14.83 10.58 -2.18
N ILE A 405 15.07 9.30 -2.49
CA ILE A 405 16.43 8.78 -2.74
C ILE A 405 17.04 9.44 -3.98
N GLN A 406 16.29 9.52 -5.07
CA GLN A 406 16.74 10.19 -6.30
C GLN A 406 17.04 11.67 -6.09
N LEU A 407 16.23 12.32 -5.26
CA LEU A 407 16.42 13.69 -4.85
C LEU A 407 17.69 13.88 -4.02
N GLY A 408 17.93 12.99 -3.04
CA GLY A 408 19.14 12.98 -2.26
C GLY A 408 20.39 12.86 -3.13
N GLU A 409 20.39 11.98 -4.12
CA GLU A 409 21.48 11.88 -5.10
C GLU A 409 21.69 13.19 -5.87
N LYS A 410 20.63 13.82 -6.40
CA LYS A 410 20.74 15.12 -7.10
C LYS A 410 21.35 16.22 -6.22
N PHE A 411 20.94 16.32 -4.96
CA PHE A 411 21.56 17.26 -4.00
C PHE A 411 23.03 16.94 -3.75
N ARG A 412 23.39 15.65 -3.64
CA ARG A 412 24.80 15.23 -3.50
C ARG A 412 25.64 15.60 -4.72
N TYR A 413 25.06 15.55 -5.93
CA TYR A 413 25.74 15.98 -7.16
C TYR A 413 25.88 17.51 -7.25
N ALA A 414 24.85 18.27 -6.85
CA ALA A 414 24.90 19.74 -6.85
C ALA A 414 25.94 20.31 -5.85
N SER A 415 26.24 19.56 -4.78
CA SER A 415 27.25 19.92 -3.76
C SER A 415 28.69 19.52 -4.13
N ASN A 416 29.03 19.34 -5.41
CA ASN A 416 30.38 18.93 -5.86
C ASN A 416 31.33 20.09 -6.19
N ILE A 417 30.84 21.32 -6.17
CA ILE A 417 31.59 22.55 -6.51
C ILE A 417 31.96 23.29 -5.22
N ASP A 418 33.13 23.92 -5.20
CA ASP A 418 33.56 24.85 -4.15
C ASP A 418 32.90 26.22 -4.37
N GLU A 419 32.25 26.76 -3.34
CA GLU A 419 31.43 27.97 -3.45
C GLU A 419 32.25 29.22 -3.83
N LEU A 420 33.50 29.32 -3.36
CA LEU A 420 34.35 30.46 -3.67
C LEU A 420 34.89 30.38 -5.10
N THR A 421 35.48 29.23 -5.45
CA THR A 421 36.33 29.10 -6.64
C THR A 421 35.60 28.56 -7.87
N GLN A 422 34.39 28.03 -7.70
CA GLN A 422 33.54 27.47 -8.77
C GLN A 422 34.19 26.31 -9.56
N ILE A 423 35.18 25.64 -8.95
CA ILE A 423 35.77 24.37 -9.43
C ILE A 423 35.37 23.23 -8.47
N ALA A 424 35.82 22.00 -8.70
CA ALA A 424 35.48 20.88 -7.83
C ALA A 424 35.89 21.14 -6.37
N ASN A 425 35.06 20.77 -5.40
CA ASN A 425 35.50 20.74 -4.01
C ASN A 425 36.26 19.44 -3.69
N ARG A 426 36.98 19.44 -2.56
CA ARG A 426 37.73 18.27 -2.06
C ARG A 426 36.93 16.97 -2.09
N ARG A 427 35.66 17.00 -1.66
CA ARG A 427 34.82 15.79 -1.63
C ARG A 427 34.58 15.21 -3.01
N TYR A 428 34.39 16.05 -4.02
CA TYR A 428 34.25 15.58 -5.40
C TYR A 428 35.58 15.11 -5.98
N PHE A 429 36.68 15.82 -5.67
CA PHE A 429 38.04 15.43 -6.02
C PHE A 429 38.37 14.02 -5.51
N ASP A 430 38.18 13.74 -4.22
CA ASP A 430 38.49 12.43 -3.61
C ASP A 430 37.70 11.28 -4.29
N ARG A 431 36.42 11.53 -4.60
CA ARG A 431 35.57 10.55 -5.28
C ARG A 431 36.04 10.29 -6.72
N PHE A 432 36.41 11.36 -7.43
CA PHE A 432 36.93 11.25 -8.79
C PHE A 432 38.28 10.52 -8.80
N LEU A 433 39.14 10.78 -7.81
CA LEU A 433 40.40 10.08 -7.63
C LEU A 433 40.17 8.59 -7.43
N MET A 434 39.35 8.21 -6.43
CA MET A 434 39.02 6.81 -6.17
C MET A 434 38.45 6.09 -7.39
N LYS A 435 37.55 6.74 -8.13
CA LYS A 435 36.94 6.16 -9.34
C LYS A 435 37.98 5.86 -10.41
N ASN A 436 38.89 6.79 -10.70
CA ASN A 436 39.92 6.60 -11.72
C ASN A 436 41.02 5.65 -11.23
N PHE A 437 41.33 5.68 -9.94
CA PHE A 437 42.26 4.74 -9.31
C PHE A 437 41.81 3.27 -9.48
N GLN A 438 40.51 2.99 -9.27
CA GLN A 438 39.94 1.66 -9.47
C GLN A 438 40.01 1.14 -10.91
N THR A 439 40.15 2.03 -11.90
CA THR A 439 40.26 1.62 -13.31
C THR A 439 41.65 1.12 -13.69
N LYS A 440 42.65 1.24 -12.80
CA LYS A 440 44.04 0.78 -12.99
C LYS A 440 44.67 1.24 -14.32
N GLN A 441 44.37 2.46 -14.72
CA GLN A 441 45.01 3.12 -15.87
C GLN A 441 46.05 4.11 -15.39
N ASP A 442 46.98 4.53 -16.26
CA ASP A 442 47.96 5.57 -15.97
C ASP A 442 47.27 6.77 -15.32
N LEU A 443 47.67 7.12 -14.11
CA LEU A 443 46.98 8.12 -13.30
C LEU A 443 48.02 9.01 -12.62
N CYS A 444 47.95 10.30 -12.89
CA CYS A 444 48.78 11.29 -12.22
C CYS A 444 47.92 12.24 -11.39
N VAL A 445 48.48 12.69 -10.27
CA VAL A 445 47.89 13.67 -9.38
C VAL A 445 48.88 14.80 -9.16
N LEU A 446 48.36 16.03 -9.19
CA LEU A 446 49.11 17.23 -8.86
C LEU A 446 48.52 17.81 -7.57
N ILE A 447 49.39 18.24 -6.65
CA ILE A 447 49.02 19.10 -5.53
C ILE A 447 49.71 20.45 -5.74
N CYS A 448 48.94 21.52 -5.67
CA CYS A 448 49.36 22.86 -5.98
C CYS A 448 49.05 23.78 -4.80
N ASP A 449 49.92 24.72 -4.50
CA ASP A 449 49.75 25.66 -3.38
C ASP A 449 50.23 27.06 -3.79
N VAL A 450 49.44 28.07 -3.43
CA VAL A 450 49.72 29.47 -3.76
C VAL A 450 50.84 29.98 -2.86
N ASP A 451 51.96 30.36 -3.48
CA ASP A 451 53.16 30.75 -2.76
C ASP A 451 52.92 31.99 -1.90
N HIS A 452 53.30 31.90 -0.62
CA HIS A 452 53.22 33.01 0.34
C HIS A 452 51.80 33.61 0.49
N PHE A 453 50.75 32.80 0.31
CA PHE A 453 49.37 33.29 0.33
C PHE A 453 48.95 33.94 1.67
N LYS A 454 49.47 33.45 2.80
CA LYS A 454 49.28 34.12 4.10
C LYS A 454 49.79 35.56 4.08
N LEU A 455 51.00 35.79 3.55
CA LEU A 455 51.57 37.15 3.42
C LEU A 455 50.75 38.01 2.45
N TYR A 456 50.15 37.40 1.41
CA TYR A 456 49.21 38.09 0.53
C TYR A 456 47.99 38.58 1.32
N ASN A 457 47.33 37.69 2.08
CA ASN A 457 46.16 38.04 2.89
C ASN A 457 46.49 39.10 3.96
N ASP A 458 47.64 39.00 4.62
CA ASP A 458 48.07 39.96 5.64
C ASP A 458 48.32 41.36 5.03
N SER A 459 48.63 41.44 3.73
CA SER A 459 48.95 42.70 3.04
C SER A 459 47.76 43.33 2.31
N TYR A 460 46.88 42.52 1.74
CA TYR A 460 45.78 42.96 0.87
C TYR A 460 44.39 42.68 1.46
N GLY A 461 44.31 41.95 2.58
CA GLY A 461 43.07 41.56 3.22
C GLY A 461 42.41 40.34 2.58
N HIS A 462 41.56 39.66 3.36
CA HIS A 462 40.92 38.41 2.95
C HIS A 462 40.03 38.54 1.71
N GLN A 463 39.38 39.68 1.49
CA GLN A 463 38.52 39.88 0.31
C GLN A 463 39.30 39.85 -1.01
N ASP A 464 40.50 40.43 -1.03
CA ASP A 464 41.36 40.38 -2.21
C ASP A 464 42.09 39.03 -2.32
N GLY A 465 42.32 38.37 -1.18
CA GLY A 465 42.70 36.95 -1.13
C GLY A 465 41.69 36.05 -1.82
N ASP A 466 40.41 36.22 -1.52
CA ASP A 466 39.31 35.44 -2.13
C ASP A 466 39.25 35.64 -3.66
N LYS A 467 39.37 36.89 -4.13
CA LYS A 467 39.47 37.19 -5.57
C LYS A 467 40.71 36.56 -6.20
N CYS A 468 41.84 36.59 -5.50
CA CYS A 468 43.06 35.93 -5.96
C CYS A 468 42.84 34.42 -6.13
N LEU A 469 42.25 33.74 -5.14
CA LEU A 469 41.94 32.31 -5.23
C LEU A 469 40.98 31.98 -6.36
N GLN A 470 39.99 32.85 -6.64
CA GLN A 470 39.08 32.69 -7.78
C GLN A 470 39.83 32.72 -9.12
N LEU A 471 40.74 33.69 -9.30
CA LEU A 471 41.52 33.82 -10.53
C LEU A 471 42.51 32.66 -10.71
N VAL A 472 43.17 32.25 -9.62
CA VAL A 472 44.06 31.08 -9.60
C VAL A 472 43.29 29.81 -9.97
N ALA A 473 42.14 29.57 -9.34
CA ALA A 473 41.30 28.41 -9.63
C ALA A 473 40.87 28.35 -11.10
N GLN A 474 40.48 29.48 -11.68
CA GLN A 474 40.14 29.56 -13.10
C GLN A 474 41.33 29.30 -14.01
N ALA A 475 42.53 29.77 -13.66
CA ALA A 475 43.76 29.49 -14.42
C ALA A 475 44.13 28.00 -14.37
N ILE A 476 43.98 27.36 -13.21
CA ILE A 476 44.18 25.91 -13.06
C ILE A 476 43.14 25.15 -13.90
N ASN A 477 41.86 25.51 -13.79
CA ASN A 477 40.79 24.82 -14.51
C ASN A 477 40.88 24.98 -16.04
N LYS A 478 41.36 26.13 -16.53
CA LYS A 478 41.66 26.32 -17.97
C LYS A 478 42.86 25.52 -18.46
N SER A 479 43.70 25.06 -17.53
CA SER A 479 44.90 24.29 -17.85
C SER A 479 44.63 22.80 -17.99
N VAL A 480 43.43 22.32 -17.66
CA VAL A 480 43.06 20.90 -17.73
C VAL A 480 42.04 20.64 -18.84
N ARG A 481 42.03 19.41 -19.37
CA ARG A 481 41.18 18.99 -20.50
C ARG A 481 39.89 18.32 -20.03
N ASN A 482 38.95 18.14 -20.97
CA ASN A 482 37.77 17.32 -20.72
C ASN A 482 38.15 15.88 -20.33
N GLY A 483 37.74 15.44 -19.15
CA GLY A 483 38.10 14.13 -18.58
C GLY A 483 39.16 14.20 -17.48
N GLU A 484 39.82 15.35 -17.33
CA GLU A 484 40.67 15.69 -16.18
C GLU A 484 39.85 16.49 -15.16
N LEU A 485 40.31 16.59 -13.91
CA LEU A 485 39.58 17.31 -12.86
C LEU A 485 40.51 18.22 -12.06
N ALA A 486 40.22 19.52 -12.03
CA ALA A 486 40.79 20.47 -11.08
C ALA A 486 39.82 20.72 -9.92
N GLY A 487 40.33 20.72 -8.69
CA GLY A 487 39.56 21.00 -7.49
C GLY A 487 40.32 21.80 -6.43
N ARG A 488 39.58 22.50 -5.57
CA ARG A 488 40.12 23.14 -4.37
C ARG A 488 40.20 22.10 -3.25
N TYR A 489 41.42 21.84 -2.79
CA TYR A 489 41.70 20.79 -1.81
C TYR A 489 41.55 21.31 -0.37
N GLY A 490 41.89 22.57 -0.12
CA GLY A 490 41.63 23.27 1.15
C GLY A 490 42.38 24.59 1.25
N GLY A 491 41.78 25.66 1.78
CA GLY A 491 42.45 26.97 1.89
C GLY A 491 42.95 27.48 0.54
N GLU A 492 44.26 27.62 0.41
CA GLU A 492 45.04 27.99 -0.79
C GLU A 492 45.56 26.80 -1.61
N GLU A 493 45.26 25.57 -1.19
CA GLU A 493 45.67 24.34 -1.85
C GLU A 493 44.65 23.91 -2.92
N PHE A 494 45.18 23.56 -4.08
CA PHE A 494 44.46 23.03 -5.22
C PHE A 494 45.03 21.67 -5.60
N ALA A 495 44.23 20.84 -6.23
CA ALA A 495 44.69 19.55 -6.72
C ALA A 495 44.09 19.24 -8.09
N VAL A 496 44.84 18.49 -8.89
CA VAL A 496 44.45 18.10 -10.25
C VAL A 496 44.62 16.60 -10.43
N ILE A 497 43.62 15.94 -11.02
CA ILE A 497 43.67 14.52 -11.39
C ILE A 497 43.73 14.42 -12.92
N LEU A 498 44.73 13.69 -13.40
CA LEU A 498 45.00 13.46 -14.82
C LEU A 498 44.93 11.96 -15.14
N PRO A 499 43.74 11.43 -15.51
CA PRO A 499 43.62 10.05 -15.97
C PRO A 499 44.28 9.85 -17.34
N ASN A 500 44.76 8.65 -17.61
CA ASN A 500 45.41 8.24 -18.86
C ASN A 500 46.55 9.19 -19.29
N THR A 501 47.37 9.62 -18.34
CA THR A 501 48.41 10.64 -18.57
C THR A 501 49.77 10.12 -18.12
N SER A 502 50.80 10.26 -18.98
CA SER A 502 52.18 9.90 -18.65
C SER A 502 52.81 10.90 -17.68
N TYR A 503 53.90 10.51 -17.02
CA TYR A 503 54.65 11.38 -16.11
C TYR A 503 55.10 12.69 -16.77
N GLU A 504 55.68 12.63 -17.97
CA GLU A 504 56.16 13.80 -18.71
C GLU A 504 55.01 14.73 -19.10
N SER A 505 53.88 14.15 -19.49
CA SER A 505 52.67 14.89 -19.84
C SER A 505 52.07 15.58 -18.62
N ALA A 506 52.06 14.91 -17.46
CA ALA A 506 51.59 15.47 -16.21
C ALA A 506 52.48 16.62 -15.73
N LEU A 507 53.81 16.48 -15.87
CA LEU A 507 54.75 17.55 -15.54
C LEU A 507 54.56 18.76 -16.47
N ALA A 508 54.31 18.54 -17.77
CA ALA A 508 53.98 19.61 -18.71
C ALA A 508 52.65 20.32 -18.38
N VAL A 509 51.65 19.59 -17.85
CA VAL A 509 50.42 20.21 -17.33
C VAL A 509 50.72 21.06 -16.10
N ALA A 510 51.54 20.57 -15.17
CA ALA A 510 51.93 21.32 -13.98
C ALA A 510 52.68 22.62 -14.34
N GLU A 511 53.65 22.56 -15.24
CA GLU A 511 54.37 23.76 -15.72
C GLU A 511 53.47 24.75 -16.45
N ARG A 512 52.49 24.25 -17.22
CA ARG A 512 51.46 25.08 -17.83
C ARG A 512 50.62 25.79 -16.77
N ILE A 513 50.22 25.09 -15.70
CA ILE A 513 49.48 25.68 -14.58
C ILE A 513 50.30 26.80 -13.92
N VAL A 514 51.56 26.52 -13.56
CA VAL A 514 52.47 27.51 -12.94
C VAL A 514 52.62 28.74 -13.83
N THR A 515 52.83 28.54 -15.12
CA THR A 515 52.97 29.63 -16.11
C THR A 515 51.69 30.45 -16.23
N ASN A 516 50.53 29.79 -16.30
CA ASN A 516 49.24 30.47 -16.42
C ASN A 516 48.91 31.31 -15.19
N VAL A 517 49.21 30.82 -13.98
CA VAL A 517 49.03 31.60 -12.75
C VAL A 517 49.98 32.80 -12.71
N ARG A 518 51.25 32.61 -13.05
CA ARG A 518 52.23 33.70 -13.13
C ARG A 518 51.78 34.79 -14.12
N ASN A 519 51.23 34.39 -15.26
CA ASN A 519 50.73 35.29 -16.31
C ASN A 519 49.45 36.04 -15.94
N LEU A 520 48.78 35.71 -14.82
CA LEU A 520 47.72 36.54 -14.28
C LEU A 520 48.26 37.92 -13.82
N ASN A 521 49.57 38.04 -13.57
CA ASN A 521 50.26 39.26 -13.17
C ASN A 521 49.62 39.97 -11.96
N ILE A 522 49.08 39.19 -11.00
CA ILE A 522 48.48 39.70 -9.77
C ILE A 522 49.61 40.22 -8.86
N PRO A 523 49.65 41.51 -8.48
CA PRO A 523 50.75 42.04 -7.68
C PRO A 523 50.86 41.40 -6.29
N HIS A 524 52.07 41.03 -5.87
CA HIS A 524 52.34 40.46 -4.54
C HIS A 524 53.60 41.08 -3.92
N LYS A 525 53.48 42.30 -3.41
CA LYS A 525 54.63 43.10 -2.92
C LYS A 525 55.37 42.49 -1.72
N SER A 526 54.67 41.66 -0.95
CA SER A 526 55.19 41.04 0.27
C SER A 526 55.76 39.64 0.04
N SER A 527 55.80 39.16 -1.21
CA SER A 527 56.39 37.88 -1.57
C SER A 527 57.91 37.97 -1.62
N MET A 528 58.56 36.97 -1.05
CA MET A 528 60.02 36.82 -1.13
C MET A 528 60.47 36.09 -2.40
N THR A 529 59.53 35.64 -3.25
CA THR A 529 59.80 34.82 -4.44
C THR A 529 59.64 35.59 -5.75
N SER A 530 58.65 36.47 -5.85
CA SER A 530 58.31 37.20 -7.08
C SER A 530 57.46 38.42 -6.77
N ASN A 531 57.49 39.46 -7.62
CA ASN A 531 56.62 40.64 -7.46
C ASN A 531 55.14 40.37 -7.81
N VAL A 532 54.81 39.16 -8.26
CA VAL A 532 53.47 38.70 -8.61
C VAL A 532 53.14 37.39 -7.89
N VAL A 533 51.85 37.06 -7.76
CA VAL A 533 51.38 35.78 -7.22
C VAL A 533 51.91 34.62 -8.06
N THR A 534 52.49 33.62 -7.40
CA THR A 534 53.01 32.40 -8.02
C THR A 534 52.42 31.17 -7.34
N LEU A 535 52.59 30.02 -8.00
CA LEU A 535 52.10 28.73 -7.53
C LEU A 535 53.24 27.71 -7.60
N SER A 536 53.36 26.87 -6.57
CA SER A 536 54.23 25.70 -6.59
C SER A 536 53.39 24.45 -6.79
N CYS A 537 53.89 23.48 -7.58
CA CYS A 537 53.19 22.24 -7.89
C CYS A 537 54.06 21.02 -7.61
N GLY A 538 53.50 20.01 -6.95
CA GLY A 538 54.07 18.68 -6.82
C GLY A 538 53.30 17.69 -7.69
N VAL A 539 54.01 16.88 -8.48
CA VAL A 539 53.41 15.89 -9.40
C VAL A 539 53.78 14.48 -8.94
N ALA A 540 52.83 13.57 -8.89
CA ALA A 540 53.10 12.15 -8.73
C ALA A 540 52.23 11.32 -9.68
N CYS A 541 52.78 10.20 -10.16
CA CYS A 541 52.07 9.28 -11.05
C CYS A 541 52.08 7.88 -10.46
N MET A 542 51.06 7.10 -10.81
CA MET A 542 50.95 5.71 -10.41
C MET A 542 52.08 4.89 -11.06
N GLU A 543 52.89 4.22 -10.25
CA GLU A 543 54.08 3.46 -10.69
C GLU A 543 53.82 1.95 -10.79
N SER A 544 52.90 1.43 -9.96
CA SER A 544 52.49 0.02 -9.95
C SER A 544 51.03 -0.10 -9.51
N GLU A 545 50.40 -1.24 -9.77
CA GLU A 545 49.01 -1.49 -9.38
C GLU A 545 48.80 -1.66 -7.86
N ASP A 546 49.88 -1.75 -7.08
CA ASP A 546 49.86 -2.05 -5.63
C ASP A 546 49.96 -0.80 -4.73
N ILE A 547 50.17 0.38 -5.31
CA ILE A 547 50.17 1.63 -4.54
C ILE A 547 48.74 1.96 -4.07
N SER A 548 48.57 2.67 -2.95
CA SER A 548 47.26 3.19 -2.57
C SER A 548 47.03 4.59 -3.16
N SER A 549 45.76 4.99 -3.33
CA SER A 549 45.43 6.35 -3.76
C SER A 549 45.93 7.42 -2.77
N LEU A 550 46.08 7.05 -1.49
CA LEU A 550 46.62 7.92 -0.45
C LEU A 550 48.14 8.12 -0.61
N ASP A 551 48.88 7.05 -0.92
CA ASP A 551 50.32 7.14 -1.16
C ASP A 551 50.65 8.00 -2.38
N LEU A 552 49.80 7.95 -3.41
CA LEU A 552 49.93 8.80 -4.60
C LEU A 552 49.81 10.30 -4.23
N LEU A 553 48.87 10.65 -3.35
CA LEU A 553 48.73 12.01 -2.83
C LEU A 553 49.93 12.41 -1.95
N ILE A 554 50.41 11.51 -1.09
CA ILE A 554 51.59 11.76 -0.23
C ILE A 554 52.84 12.02 -1.09
N LYS A 555 53.02 11.26 -2.19
CA LYS A 555 54.12 11.49 -3.12
C LYS A 555 54.02 12.86 -3.80
N ALA A 556 52.83 13.25 -4.25
CA ALA A 556 52.60 14.57 -4.84
C ALA A 556 52.88 15.70 -3.83
N ASP A 557 52.47 15.53 -2.58
CA ASP A 557 52.73 16.48 -1.49
C ASP A 557 54.23 16.63 -1.19
N ARG A 558 54.97 15.52 -1.14
CA ARG A 558 56.44 15.55 -0.99
C ARG A 558 57.12 16.28 -2.14
N ALA A 559 56.64 16.11 -3.37
CA ALA A 559 57.16 16.83 -4.53
C ALA A 559 56.84 18.34 -4.44
N LEU A 560 55.65 18.70 -3.94
CA LEU A 560 55.28 20.09 -3.68
C LEU A 560 56.17 20.73 -2.61
N TYR A 561 56.48 19.99 -1.54
CA TYR A 561 57.41 20.44 -0.52
C TYR A 561 58.81 20.73 -1.11
N LYS A 562 59.33 19.83 -1.95
CA LYS A 562 60.58 20.06 -2.69
C LYS A 562 60.48 21.30 -3.60
N ALA A 563 59.35 21.53 -4.27
CA ALA A 563 59.14 22.71 -5.12
C ALA A 563 59.24 24.00 -4.30
N LYS A 564 58.67 24.01 -3.10
CA LYS A 564 58.75 25.14 -2.16
C LYS A 564 60.18 25.37 -1.66
N ASP A 565 60.93 24.32 -1.35
CA ASP A 565 62.31 24.40 -0.86
C ASP A 565 63.30 24.87 -1.92
N GLN A 566 63.13 24.44 -3.17
CA GLN A 566 63.99 24.86 -4.29
C GLN A 566 63.75 26.31 -4.76
N GLY A 567 62.93 27.08 -4.05
CA GLY A 567 62.70 28.49 -4.34
C GLY A 567 61.33 28.82 -4.93
N ARG A 568 60.34 27.90 -4.83
CA ARG A 568 58.93 28.10 -5.23
C ARG A 568 58.74 28.38 -6.73
N ASN A 569 57.51 28.73 -7.13
CA ASN A 569 57.15 29.16 -8.49
C ASN A 569 57.56 28.17 -9.59
N ARG A 570 57.36 26.87 -9.34
CA ARG A 570 57.80 25.77 -10.22
C ARG A 570 56.96 24.51 -10.02
N ALA A 571 57.03 23.60 -10.99
CA ALA A 571 56.58 22.24 -10.79
C ALA A 571 57.76 21.32 -10.49
N ILE A 572 57.58 20.38 -9.56
CA ILE A 572 58.51 19.28 -9.32
C ILE A 572 57.73 17.98 -9.38
N GLY A 573 58.25 17.00 -10.11
CA GLY A 573 57.76 15.64 -10.07
C GLY A 573 58.43 14.86 -8.93
N TYR A 574 57.68 13.95 -8.33
CA TYR A 574 58.24 12.96 -7.41
C TYR A 574 59.17 12.05 -8.23
N GLU A 575 60.48 12.21 -8.03
CA GLU A 575 61.49 11.31 -8.59
C GLU A 575 61.32 9.93 -7.96
N GLN A 576 61.32 8.89 -8.81
CA GLN A 576 61.18 7.49 -8.42
C GLN A 576 62.35 7.03 -7.55
#